data_AF-A0A8H7SDK5-F1
#
_entry.id   AF-A0A8H7SDK5-F1
#
_cell.length_a   1.000
_cell.length_b   1.000
_cell.length_c   1.000
_cell.angle_alpha   90.00
_cell.angle_beta   90.00
_cell.angle_gamma   90.00
#
_symmetry.space_group_name_H-M   'P 1'
#
loop_
_entity.id
_entity.type
_entity.pdbx_description
1 polymer ?
#
loop_
_entity_poly.entity_id
_entity_poly.type
_entity_poly.pdbx_seq_one_letter_code
_entity_poly.pdbx_strand_id
1 'polypeptide(L)'
;MTATEQENQQQQQQQQTATIHQSEDSSSKNTSASIHSSSTDDTKSWDAHSTAEEASLETVATSPPQPSIKEEEEEQKSHSPPPTTTTTRRRGRGYTVTQKDIPKESINKTTTLKEDVDDNNDSNSINNFNETNKQQDDQVDEEDNKEDIDWEFWSKVISDFDSVTKSERPILSAHIQRGVPPSLRGMIWQLFAKSKDHILEERYLQLINEESIYEKAIARDLPRTFPSHPYFQGKAGQEALFNVVKAYSIYDNDVGYCQGISFIAGPLLLNMPEEEAFCVLVQLMNQYSLRGHFTPQLDLLHQRLYQFDGVLQDHLPHVHRHFETQGIRSSMYASQWFMTLFAYKFPLDFVFRIYDILLAEGIEALYSFGLALIQKNQPTILSLEFDNLVNYLKSEMLEAYNSDAGELIRDAYIIKISPKRFNKLAKEYRVEAAKAHSEAEAIETLKKQNKALTETIRNLEGNLTDLSKDHAQAANELIESKMDIARINDENDALRQQSQDLKKALETLPQEIEARVKEEMEILVTKNAALVQRNSALEDQMAYMENMVADIKTKYSESEIDRESLRQRLSDLKRLVD
;
A
#
# COMPACT_ATOMS: atom_id res chain seq x y z
N MET A 1 32.19 -24.61 -22.39
CA MET A 1 31.61 -23.96 -21.20
C MET A 1 31.61 -24.97 -20.05
N THR A 2 32.70 -25.54 -19.50
CA THR A 2 34.15 -25.28 -19.30
C THR A 2 34.50 -24.30 -18.19
N ALA A 3 34.90 -24.86 -17.05
CA ALA A 3 35.87 -24.42 -16.02
C ALA A 3 35.68 -23.04 -15.35
N THR A 4 35.22 -22.03 -16.06
CA THR A 4 35.07 -20.65 -15.57
C THR A 4 33.89 -20.49 -14.61
N GLU A 5 32.86 -21.34 -14.72
CA GLU A 5 31.72 -21.37 -13.79
C GLU A 5 32.05 -22.06 -12.45
N GLN A 6 33.02 -22.97 -12.43
CA GLN A 6 33.49 -23.61 -11.20
C GLN A 6 34.47 -22.72 -10.42
N GLU A 7 35.28 -21.90 -11.11
CA GLU A 7 36.15 -20.92 -10.45
C GLU A 7 35.38 -19.74 -9.82
N ASN A 8 34.27 -19.30 -10.42
CA ASN A 8 33.45 -18.22 -9.84
C ASN A 8 32.67 -18.66 -8.58
N GLN A 9 32.23 -19.91 -8.51
CA GLN A 9 31.59 -20.44 -7.29
C GLN A 9 32.59 -20.67 -6.16
N GLN A 10 33.85 -21.02 -6.47
CA GLN A 10 34.91 -21.12 -5.46
C GLN A 10 35.39 -19.76 -4.93
N GLN A 11 35.40 -18.71 -5.75
CA GLN A 11 35.77 -17.36 -5.30
C GLN A 11 34.70 -16.70 -4.41
N GLN A 12 33.41 -16.98 -4.62
CA GLN A 12 32.34 -16.47 -3.73
C GLN A 12 32.33 -17.16 -2.35
N GLN A 13 32.70 -18.45 -2.27
CA GLN A 13 32.80 -19.14 -0.97
C GLN A 13 34.05 -18.75 -0.16
N GLN A 14 35.12 -18.29 -0.81
CA GLN A 14 36.35 -17.83 -0.13
C GLN A 14 36.26 -16.38 0.40
N GLN A 15 35.33 -15.55 -0.08
CA GLN A 15 35.16 -14.18 0.44
C GLN A 15 34.24 -14.10 1.67
N GLN A 16 33.33 -15.06 1.88
CA GLN A 16 32.47 -15.08 3.09
C GLN A 16 33.14 -15.75 4.31
N THR A 17 34.22 -16.51 4.10
CA THR A 17 34.97 -17.19 5.17
C THR A 17 36.12 -16.36 5.75
N ALA A 18 36.41 -15.19 5.19
CA ALA A 18 37.52 -14.31 5.60
C ALA A 18 37.15 -13.21 6.62
N THR A 19 35.88 -13.06 7.01
CA THR A 19 35.46 -11.98 7.95
C THR A 19 35.21 -12.46 9.38
N ILE A 20 35.34 -13.77 9.67
CA ILE A 20 34.95 -14.32 10.98
C ILE A 20 36.14 -14.68 11.89
N HIS A 21 37.38 -14.78 11.39
CA HIS A 21 38.53 -15.13 12.24
C HIS A 21 39.80 -14.33 11.93
N GLN A 22 39.83 -13.09 12.38
CA GLN A 22 41.07 -12.43 12.79
C GLN A 22 40.84 -11.64 14.09
N SER A 23 41.55 -12.10 15.14
CA SER A 23 42.00 -11.38 16.35
C SER A 23 40.91 -10.79 17.27
N GLU A 24 40.67 -11.20 18.52
CA GLU A 24 41.53 -11.74 19.59
C GLU A 24 42.90 -11.08 19.80
N ASP A 25 43.00 -10.43 20.97
CA ASP A 25 44.16 -10.06 21.80
C ASP A 25 45.02 -8.81 21.50
N SER A 26 44.80 -7.74 22.29
CA SER A 26 45.86 -7.06 23.09
C SER A 26 45.31 -5.89 23.95
N SER A 27 44.88 -6.23 25.17
CA SER A 27 45.31 -5.65 26.46
C SER A 27 45.49 -4.13 26.71
N SER A 28 44.70 -3.63 27.68
CA SER A 28 45.12 -2.89 28.92
C SER A 28 45.24 -1.34 28.94
N LYS A 29 44.38 -0.66 29.73
CA LYS A 29 44.67 -0.09 31.09
C LYS A 29 43.68 1.02 31.54
N ASN A 30 43.12 0.84 32.74
CA ASN A 30 42.97 1.78 33.89
C ASN A 30 41.62 1.57 34.62
N THR A 31 41.61 0.83 35.75
CA THR A 31 41.63 1.30 37.17
C THR A 31 40.40 2.12 37.59
N SER A 32 39.78 2.01 38.76
CA SER A 32 39.74 1.13 39.94
C SER A 32 38.81 1.88 40.91
N ALA A 33 37.85 1.23 41.59
CA ALA A 33 37.56 1.49 43.02
C ALA A 33 36.39 0.63 43.52
N SER A 34 36.70 -0.07 44.61
CA SER A 34 35.88 -0.94 45.45
C SER A 34 34.89 -0.13 46.31
N ILE A 35 33.85 -0.77 46.87
CA ILE A 35 33.53 -0.78 48.31
C ILE A 35 32.40 -1.79 48.61
N HIS A 36 32.61 -2.51 49.71
CA HIS A 36 31.79 -3.49 50.42
C HIS A 36 30.47 -2.97 51.02
N SER A 37 29.64 -3.96 51.41
CA SER A 37 29.02 -4.17 52.75
C SER A 37 27.49 -4.18 52.74
N SER A 38 26.89 -5.34 53.06
CA SER A 38 26.14 -5.66 54.31
C SER A 38 24.77 -4.97 54.37
N SER A 39 23.66 -5.52 54.87
CA SER A 39 23.39 -6.47 55.95
C SER A 39 21.86 -6.63 55.92
N THR A 40 21.32 -7.85 55.96
CA THR A 40 20.56 -8.42 57.10
C THR A 40 19.22 -7.77 57.44
N ASP A 41 18.24 -8.67 57.50
CA ASP A 41 17.33 -8.88 58.62
C ASP A 41 15.88 -8.38 58.55
N ASP A 42 15.05 -9.33 59.01
CA ASP A 42 13.83 -9.18 59.79
C ASP A 42 12.51 -8.91 59.04
N THR A 43 11.38 -9.54 59.36
CA THR A 43 11.02 -10.69 60.20
C THR A 43 9.54 -11.02 59.90
N LYS A 44 9.18 -12.30 60.11
CA LYS A 44 7.96 -12.88 60.73
C LYS A 44 6.63 -12.08 60.64
N SER A 45 5.54 -12.65 60.12
CA SER A 45 4.76 -13.85 60.53
C SER A 45 3.44 -13.43 61.22
N TRP A 46 2.31 -14.01 60.80
CA TRP A 46 1.27 -14.67 61.62
C TRP A 46 -0.01 -14.88 60.78
N ASP A 47 -0.32 -16.17 60.52
CA ASP A 47 -1.45 -16.92 61.07
C ASP A 47 -2.75 -16.16 61.41
N ALA A 48 -3.96 -16.68 61.22
CA ALA A 48 -4.48 -17.89 60.60
C ALA A 48 -6.03 -17.83 60.63
N HIS A 49 -6.65 -18.68 59.80
CA HIS A 49 -7.97 -19.32 59.93
C HIS A 49 -9.26 -18.46 59.94
N SER A 50 -10.20 -18.82 59.04
CA SER A 50 -11.31 -19.69 59.44
C SER A 50 -12.20 -20.12 58.25
N THR A 51 -12.58 -21.41 58.28
CA THR A 51 -13.81 -22.06 57.73
C THR A 51 -14.03 -22.03 56.20
N ALA A 52 -13.91 -23.12 55.42
CA ALA A 52 -14.65 -24.41 55.41
C ALA A 52 -16.19 -24.19 55.28
N GLU A 53 -16.93 -24.69 54.28
CA GLU A 53 -17.03 -26.07 53.78
C GLU A 53 -17.83 -26.13 52.44
N GLU A 54 -17.47 -27.11 51.59
CA GLU A 54 -18.32 -28.01 50.76
C GLU A 54 -19.26 -27.46 49.65
N ALA A 55 -19.48 -28.09 48.48
CA ALA A 55 -19.30 -29.46 47.98
C ALA A 55 -19.17 -29.44 46.43
N SER A 56 -18.27 -30.19 45.79
CA SER A 56 -18.47 -31.53 45.17
C SER A 56 -19.49 -31.54 44.00
N LEU A 57 -19.09 -31.58 42.73
CA LEU A 57 -18.62 -32.70 41.88
C LEU A 57 -19.70 -33.25 40.92
N GLU A 58 -19.24 -33.49 39.69
CA GLU A 58 -19.69 -34.48 38.70
C GLU A 58 -20.66 -34.14 37.55
N THR A 59 -20.25 -34.77 36.45
CA THR A 59 -20.54 -34.71 35.02
C THR A 59 -21.92 -35.21 34.60
N VAL A 60 -22.40 -34.82 33.39
CA VAL A 60 -22.86 -35.73 32.32
C VAL A 60 -23.12 -34.94 31.02
N ALA A 61 -22.69 -35.54 29.90
CA ALA A 61 -22.81 -35.07 28.53
C ALA A 61 -24.24 -35.03 27.98
N THR A 62 -24.52 -34.16 27.01
CA THR A 62 -25.54 -34.41 25.97
C THR A 62 -25.30 -33.56 24.73
N SER A 63 -25.26 -34.24 23.58
CA SER A 63 -25.04 -33.70 22.23
C SER A 63 -26.23 -32.87 21.71
N PRO A 64 -26.02 -31.97 20.73
CA PRO A 64 -27.07 -31.16 20.13
C PRO A 64 -27.80 -31.87 18.96
N PRO A 65 -29.07 -31.53 18.66
CA PRO A 65 -29.83 -32.16 17.59
C PRO A 65 -29.80 -31.37 16.26
N GLN A 66 -29.75 -32.13 15.16
CA GLN A 66 -30.42 -31.88 13.87
C GLN A 66 -31.31 -33.13 13.60
N PRO A 67 -32.30 -33.18 12.67
CA PRO A 67 -32.47 -32.39 11.43
C PRO A 67 -33.95 -32.02 11.07
N SER A 68 -34.17 -31.30 9.95
CA SER A 68 -35.24 -31.67 8.98
C SER A 68 -35.08 -30.92 7.66
N ILE A 69 -34.95 -31.72 6.60
CA ILE A 69 -34.94 -31.38 5.18
C ILE A 69 -36.39 -31.51 4.67
N LYS A 70 -36.81 -30.62 3.77
CA LYS A 70 -37.96 -30.85 2.87
C LYS A 70 -37.44 -30.84 1.44
N GLU A 71 -37.73 -31.94 0.74
CA GLU A 71 -37.55 -32.18 -0.69
C GLU A 71 -38.72 -31.58 -1.50
N GLU A 72 -38.47 -31.48 -2.82
CA GLU A 72 -39.34 -31.27 -4.00
C GLU A 72 -38.82 -30.09 -4.86
N GLU A 73 -38.54 -30.18 -6.16
CA GLU A 73 -38.42 -31.26 -7.14
C GLU A 73 -37.73 -30.62 -8.38
N GLU A 74 -37.08 -31.43 -9.22
CA GLU A 74 -36.27 -31.02 -10.38
C GLU A 74 -37.09 -30.46 -11.56
N GLU A 75 -36.50 -29.55 -12.35
CA GLU A 75 -36.57 -29.66 -13.82
C GLU A 75 -35.36 -29.03 -14.54
N GLN A 76 -34.91 -29.74 -15.56
CA GLN A 76 -33.62 -29.66 -16.25
C GLN A 76 -33.54 -28.53 -17.30
N LYS A 77 -32.34 -27.93 -17.51
CA LYS A 77 -31.57 -28.02 -18.79
C LYS A 77 -30.28 -27.17 -18.86
N SER A 78 -29.22 -27.88 -19.25
CA SER A 78 -28.07 -27.54 -20.10
C SER A 78 -27.00 -26.51 -19.66
N HIS A 79 -25.79 -27.05 -19.51
CA HIS A 79 -24.47 -26.42 -19.43
C HIS A 79 -24.08 -25.51 -20.61
N SER A 80 -23.32 -24.44 -20.34
CA SER A 80 -22.04 -24.02 -21.01
C SER A 80 -21.51 -22.66 -20.48
N PRO A 81 -20.20 -22.33 -20.66
CA PRO A 81 -19.32 -21.71 -19.64
C PRO A 81 -19.02 -20.19 -19.85
N PRO A 82 -18.10 -19.52 -19.09
CA PRO A 82 -18.12 -18.07 -18.85
C PRO A 82 -17.43 -17.26 -19.96
N PRO A 83 -17.67 -15.94 -20.09
CA PRO A 83 -16.99 -15.15 -21.11
C PRO A 83 -15.68 -14.57 -20.58
N THR A 84 -14.60 -14.83 -21.31
CA THR A 84 -13.37 -14.03 -21.30
C THR A 84 -13.36 -13.14 -22.55
N THR A 85 -12.71 -11.99 -22.40
CA THR A 85 -12.28 -10.99 -23.39
C THR A 85 -12.22 -11.40 -24.87
N THR A 86 -12.69 -10.52 -25.77
CA THR A 86 -11.95 -9.97 -26.94
C THR A 86 -12.88 -9.18 -27.90
N THR A 87 -12.44 -7.96 -28.21
CA THR A 87 -12.53 -7.21 -29.49
C THR A 87 -13.54 -7.68 -30.55
N THR A 88 -14.43 -6.79 -30.99
CA THR A 88 -14.98 -6.87 -32.35
C THR A 88 -15.13 -5.50 -33.01
N ARG A 89 -14.36 -5.37 -34.08
CA ARG A 89 -14.38 -4.35 -35.14
C ARG A 89 -15.39 -4.81 -36.20
N ARG A 90 -16.34 -3.96 -36.61
CA ARG A 90 -17.11 -4.07 -37.89
C ARG A 90 -17.50 -2.64 -38.30
N ARG A 91 -16.87 -2.01 -39.30
CA ARG A 91 -17.17 -2.06 -40.76
C ARG A 91 -18.68 -2.23 -41.01
N GLY A 92 -19.40 -1.36 -41.69
CA GLY A 92 -19.07 -0.32 -42.68
C GLY A 92 -20.15 -0.42 -43.76
N ARG A 93 -20.86 0.68 -44.06
CA ARG A 93 -21.74 0.78 -45.21
C ARG A 93 -21.58 2.18 -45.81
N GLY A 94 -20.86 2.22 -46.92
CA GLY A 94 -20.67 3.43 -47.72
C GLY A 94 -21.86 3.68 -48.64
N TYR A 95 -21.95 4.92 -49.11
CA TYR A 95 -22.61 5.26 -50.35
C TYR A 95 -21.68 6.15 -51.17
N THR A 96 -21.44 5.71 -52.40
CA THR A 96 -20.64 6.32 -53.45
C THR A 96 -21.44 7.37 -54.22
N VAL A 97 -20.71 8.39 -54.67
CA VAL A 97 -21.11 9.45 -55.60
C VAL A 97 -21.29 8.90 -57.01
N THR A 98 -22.29 9.38 -57.76
CA THR A 98 -22.25 9.49 -59.23
C THR A 98 -22.96 10.76 -59.71
N GLN A 99 -22.55 11.23 -60.89
CA GLN A 99 -22.71 12.57 -61.47
C GLN A 99 -23.55 12.52 -62.76
N LYS A 100 -24.23 13.64 -63.09
CA LYS A 100 -24.91 14.09 -64.35
C LYS A 100 -26.33 14.59 -64.00
N ASP A 101 -26.81 15.79 -64.38
CA ASP A 101 -26.72 16.50 -65.66
C ASP A 101 -26.66 18.04 -65.52
N ILE A 102 -26.24 18.70 -66.61
CA ILE A 102 -26.17 20.16 -66.87
C ILE A 102 -27.21 20.50 -67.97
N PRO A 103 -27.82 21.71 -68.00
CA PRO A 103 -27.45 22.75 -69.01
C PRO A 103 -27.32 24.16 -68.35
N LYS A 104 -26.20 24.89 -68.46
CA LYS A 104 -25.72 25.76 -69.57
C LYS A 104 -26.64 26.93 -69.95
N GLU A 105 -26.24 28.15 -69.57
CA GLU A 105 -26.02 29.34 -70.43
C GLU A 105 -25.31 30.42 -69.57
N SER A 106 -24.06 30.82 -69.84
CA SER A 106 -23.60 31.80 -70.84
C SER A 106 -23.88 33.26 -70.40
N ILE A 107 -23.02 34.28 -70.44
CA ILE A 107 -21.62 34.51 -70.85
C ILE A 107 -21.36 36.04 -70.62
N ASN A 108 -20.14 36.43 -70.19
CA ASN A 108 -19.45 37.73 -70.39
C ASN A 108 -19.98 39.01 -69.71
N LYS A 109 -19.20 40.05 -69.34
CA LYS A 109 -17.80 40.54 -69.53
C LYS A 109 -17.58 41.62 -68.44
N THR A 110 -16.46 41.65 -67.70
CA THR A 110 -15.27 42.49 -67.94
C THR A 110 -15.57 44.00 -68.13
N THR A 111 -15.02 44.89 -67.31
CA THR A 111 -13.81 45.71 -67.60
C THR A 111 -13.62 46.81 -66.54
N THR A 112 -12.39 46.92 -66.07
CA THR A 112 -11.71 48.03 -65.37
C THR A 112 -11.73 49.35 -66.15
N LEU A 113 -11.55 50.51 -65.49
CA LEU A 113 -10.46 51.48 -65.74
C LEU A 113 -10.58 52.75 -64.88
N LYS A 114 -9.41 53.39 -64.73
CA LYS A 114 -8.99 54.54 -63.92
C LYS A 114 -9.32 55.91 -64.58
N GLU A 115 -8.85 56.96 -63.90
CA GLU A 115 -8.61 58.37 -64.31
C GLU A 115 -9.75 59.32 -63.94
N ASP A 116 -9.54 60.58 -63.53
CA ASP A 116 -8.44 61.36 -62.93
C ASP A 116 -9.08 62.74 -62.63
N VAL A 117 -8.57 63.45 -61.63
CA VAL A 117 -8.39 64.92 -61.51
C VAL A 117 -9.55 65.87 -61.93
N ASP A 118 -10.02 66.69 -60.99
CA ASP A 118 -9.98 68.16 -61.17
C ASP A 118 -10.16 68.93 -59.85
N ASP A 119 -9.24 69.89 -59.67
CA ASP A 119 -9.21 70.95 -58.67
C ASP A 119 -10.40 71.92 -58.83
N ASN A 120 -10.88 72.50 -57.72
CA ASN A 120 -11.03 73.95 -57.68
C ASN A 120 -11.05 74.51 -56.26
N ASN A 121 -10.12 75.45 -56.12
CA ASN A 121 -9.79 76.35 -55.04
C ASN A 121 -10.87 77.45 -54.90
N ASP A 122 -11.17 77.88 -53.67
CA ASP A 122 -11.29 79.32 -53.42
C ASP A 122 -11.06 79.65 -51.95
N SER A 123 -10.13 80.59 -51.75
CA SER A 123 -9.61 81.10 -50.50
C SER A 123 -10.21 82.48 -50.17
N ASN A 124 -10.31 82.80 -48.88
CA ASN A 124 -9.83 84.04 -48.22
C ASN A 124 -10.81 84.72 -47.26
N SER A 125 -10.34 84.93 -46.02
CA SER A 125 -10.17 86.22 -45.30
C SER A 125 -10.10 85.92 -43.78
N ILE A 126 -8.94 85.87 -43.11
CA ILE A 126 -8.01 86.93 -42.66
C ILE A 126 -8.58 87.91 -41.60
N ASN A 127 -7.80 88.04 -40.50
CA ASN A 127 -7.76 89.03 -39.40
C ASN A 127 -8.40 88.59 -38.06
N ASN A 128 -7.81 88.78 -36.87
CA ASN A 128 -6.50 89.29 -36.43
C ASN A 128 -6.36 89.07 -34.90
N PHE A 129 -5.12 88.78 -34.45
CA PHE A 129 -4.45 89.25 -33.21
C PHE A 129 -5.22 89.48 -31.89
N ASN A 130 -4.84 88.77 -30.80
CA ASN A 130 -3.88 89.30 -29.81
C ASN A 130 -3.60 88.33 -28.65
N GLU A 131 -2.34 88.34 -28.23
CA GLU A 131 -1.70 87.58 -27.14
C GLU A 131 -2.24 87.90 -25.74
N THR A 132 -2.21 86.92 -24.84
CA THR A 132 -1.47 87.05 -23.57
C THR A 132 -1.27 85.71 -22.86
N ASN A 133 0.00 85.42 -22.57
CA ASN A 133 0.52 84.32 -21.76
C ASN A 133 -0.19 84.12 -20.41
N LYS A 134 -0.40 82.85 -20.03
CA LYS A 134 -0.03 82.34 -18.70
C LYS A 134 0.14 80.81 -18.74
N GLN A 135 1.31 80.39 -18.27
CA GLN A 135 1.75 79.02 -18.05
C GLN A 135 0.77 78.22 -17.21
N GLN A 136 0.54 76.94 -17.54
CA GLN A 136 0.46 75.85 -16.55
C GLN A 136 0.35 74.47 -17.24
N ASP A 137 1.30 73.62 -16.89
CA ASP A 137 1.35 72.15 -16.91
C ASP A 137 0.51 71.38 -17.95
N ASP A 138 1.25 70.70 -18.83
CA ASP A 138 0.78 69.55 -19.60
C ASP A 138 0.38 68.41 -18.65
N GLN A 139 -0.89 68.39 -18.23
CA GLN A 139 -1.55 67.14 -17.88
C GLN A 139 -1.90 66.43 -19.18
N VAL A 140 -1.30 65.26 -19.36
CA VAL A 140 -1.75 64.28 -20.34
C VAL A 140 -3.16 63.86 -19.92
N ASP A 141 -4.15 64.43 -20.60
CA ASP A 141 -5.54 64.03 -20.50
C ASP A 141 -5.66 62.55 -20.89
N GLU A 142 -5.83 61.69 -19.89
CA GLU A 142 -6.44 60.37 -20.07
C GLU A 142 -7.92 60.60 -20.46
N GLU A 143 -8.14 60.77 -21.75
CA GLU A 143 -9.44 60.55 -22.39
C GLU A 143 -9.83 59.09 -22.22
N ASP A 144 -10.49 58.76 -21.12
CA ASP A 144 -11.21 57.49 -20.98
C ASP A 144 -12.63 57.73 -20.46
N ASN A 145 -13.59 57.15 -21.17
CA ASN A 145 -15.04 57.23 -21.04
C ASN A 145 -15.56 57.30 -19.58
N LYS A 146 -15.64 58.51 -19.01
CA LYS A 146 -16.50 58.78 -17.86
C LYS A 146 -17.95 58.76 -18.35
N GLU A 147 -18.57 57.57 -18.36
CA GLU A 147 -20.02 57.51 -18.16
C GLU A 147 -20.35 58.41 -16.97
N ASP A 148 -21.28 59.34 -17.16
CA ASP A 148 -21.65 60.37 -16.18
C ASP A 148 -21.97 59.71 -14.82
N ILE A 149 -21.00 59.75 -13.89
CA ILE A 149 -21.13 59.10 -12.60
C ILE A 149 -22.19 59.87 -11.82
N ASP A 150 -23.30 59.20 -11.52
CA ASP A 150 -24.39 59.75 -10.73
C ASP A 150 -24.00 59.85 -9.24
N TRP A 151 -23.27 60.91 -8.90
CA TRP A 151 -22.81 61.19 -7.54
C TRP A 151 -23.97 61.45 -6.57
N GLU A 152 -25.08 62.00 -7.06
CA GLU A 152 -26.28 62.25 -6.25
C GLU A 152 -26.90 60.93 -5.81
N PHE A 153 -27.03 59.97 -6.73
CA PHE A 153 -27.49 58.63 -6.42
C PHE A 153 -26.57 57.92 -5.41
N TRP A 154 -25.26 57.91 -5.65
CA TRP A 154 -24.33 57.25 -4.72
C TRP A 154 -24.30 57.91 -3.34
N SER A 155 -24.43 59.23 -3.26
CA SER A 155 -24.57 59.95 -1.98
C SER A 155 -25.84 59.53 -1.22
N LYS A 156 -26.95 59.35 -1.92
CA LYS A 156 -28.19 58.81 -1.35
C LYS A 156 -28.02 57.38 -0.84
N VAL A 157 -27.35 56.52 -1.60
CA VAL A 157 -27.03 55.13 -1.21
C VAL A 157 -26.21 55.09 0.09
N ILE A 158 -25.21 55.96 0.20
CA ILE A 158 -24.35 56.04 1.39
C ILE A 158 -25.13 56.55 2.62
N SER A 159 -26.00 57.53 2.40
CA SER A 159 -26.74 58.18 3.49
C SER A 159 -27.84 57.28 4.07
N ASP A 160 -28.54 56.50 3.23
CA ASP A 160 -29.63 55.62 3.66
C ASP A 160 -29.72 54.36 2.79
N PHE A 161 -28.76 53.45 2.98
CA PHE A 161 -28.67 52.21 2.23
C PHE A 161 -29.90 51.31 2.40
N ASP A 162 -30.44 51.21 3.62
CA ASP A 162 -31.59 50.35 3.93
C ASP A 162 -32.88 50.82 3.24
N SER A 163 -33.06 52.14 3.07
CA SER A 163 -34.19 52.68 2.33
C SER A 163 -34.05 52.45 0.83
N VAL A 164 -32.86 52.71 0.26
CA VAL A 164 -32.61 52.54 -1.19
C VAL A 164 -32.74 51.07 -1.60
N THR A 165 -32.22 50.13 -0.80
CA THR A 165 -32.33 48.70 -1.09
C THR A 165 -33.77 48.18 -1.08
N LYS A 166 -34.66 48.79 -0.30
CA LYS A 166 -36.09 48.42 -0.23
C LYS A 166 -36.93 49.09 -1.31
N SER A 167 -36.67 50.37 -1.59
CA SER A 167 -37.50 51.20 -2.48
C SER A 167 -37.03 51.19 -3.94
N GLU A 168 -35.72 51.11 -4.18
CA GLU A 168 -35.09 51.38 -5.48
C GLU A 168 -34.12 50.27 -5.91
N ARG A 169 -34.39 49.02 -5.48
CA ARG A 169 -33.52 47.86 -5.78
C ARG A 169 -33.13 47.70 -7.26
N PRO A 170 -34.05 47.84 -8.26
CA PRO A 170 -33.68 47.73 -9.66
C PRO A 170 -32.72 48.83 -10.13
N ILE A 171 -32.90 50.04 -9.61
CA ILE A 171 -32.05 51.20 -9.92
C ILE A 171 -30.66 50.96 -9.34
N LEU A 172 -30.59 50.56 -8.08
CA LEU A 172 -29.33 50.17 -7.43
C LEU A 172 -28.58 49.09 -8.21
N SER A 173 -29.26 48.03 -8.63
CA SER A 173 -28.65 46.97 -9.45
C SER A 173 -28.09 47.51 -10.78
N ALA A 174 -28.81 48.43 -11.45
CA ALA A 174 -28.34 49.05 -12.68
C ALA A 174 -27.09 49.94 -12.47
N HIS A 175 -27.03 50.71 -11.38
CA HIS A 175 -25.83 51.49 -11.04
C HIS A 175 -24.62 50.60 -10.69
N ILE A 176 -24.83 49.49 -9.99
CA ILE A 176 -23.75 48.53 -9.69
C ILE A 176 -23.23 47.86 -10.98
N GLN A 177 -24.12 47.54 -11.92
CA GLN A 177 -23.75 46.98 -13.23
C GLN A 177 -22.96 47.96 -14.10
N ARG A 178 -23.24 49.27 -14.04
CA ARG A 178 -22.39 50.30 -14.68
C ARG A 178 -21.05 50.40 -13.98
N GLY A 179 -21.09 50.60 -12.67
CA GLY A 179 -19.98 50.37 -11.78
C GLY A 179 -19.96 51.25 -10.55
N VAL A 180 -19.41 50.69 -9.47
CA VAL A 180 -19.18 51.46 -8.24
C VAL A 180 -17.98 52.37 -8.49
N PRO A 181 -18.11 53.69 -8.25
CA PRO A 181 -16.98 54.61 -8.39
C PRO A 181 -15.80 54.16 -7.51
N PRO A 182 -14.56 54.13 -8.03
CA PRO A 182 -13.40 53.62 -7.30
C PRO A 182 -13.22 54.25 -5.92
N SER A 183 -13.45 55.56 -5.80
CA SER A 183 -13.34 56.31 -4.54
C SER A 183 -14.40 55.95 -3.50
N LEU A 184 -15.49 55.29 -3.89
CA LEU A 184 -16.59 54.90 -3.01
C LEU A 184 -16.60 53.40 -2.67
N ARG A 185 -15.80 52.58 -3.35
CA ARG A 185 -15.80 51.11 -3.17
C ARG A 185 -15.63 50.71 -1.71
N GLY A 186 -14.65 51.29 -1.02
CA GLY A 186 -14.39 50.98 0.39
C GLY A 186 -15.64 51.08 1.28
N MET A 187 -16.39 52.17 1.12
CA MET A 187 -17.60 52.43 1.89
C MET A 187 -18.80 51.60 1.41
N ILE A 188 -19.00 51.51 0.09
CA ILE A 188 -20.11 50.76 -0.50
C ILE A 188 -19.99 49.26 -0.22
N TRP A 189 -18.78 48.69 -0.30
CA TRP A 189 -18.53 47.30 0.03
C TRP A 189 -18.80 46.98 1.50
N GLN A 190 -18.46 47.88 2.41
CA GLN A 190 -18.82 47.74 3.82
C GLN A 190 -20.33 47.79 4.05
N LEU A 191 -21.06 48.64 3.32
CA LEU A 191 -22.53 48.70 3.39
C LEU A 191 -23.17 47.40 2.86
N PHE A 192 -22.68 46.88 1.73
CA PHE A 192 -23.14 45.60 1.17
C PHE A 192 -22.85 44.42 2.10
N ALA A 193 -21.64 44.36 2.64
CA ALA A 193 -21.22 43.32 3.59
C ALA A 193 -21.84 43.49 4.99
N LYS A 194 -22.44 44.65 5.28
CA LYS A 194 -22.87 45.07 6.62
C LYS A 194 -21.77 44.86 7.66
N SER A 195 -20.54 45.23 7.30
CA SER A 195 -19.33 44.84 8.04
C SER A 195 -18.89 45.83 9.09
N LYS A 196 -19.47 47.03 9.15
CA LYS A 196 -19.08 48.04 10.13
C LYS A 196 -19.48 47.58 11.54
N ASP A 197 -18.47 47.15 12.29
CA ASP A 197 -18.63 46.54 13.61
C ASP A 197 -17.44 46.90 14.51
N HIS A 198 -17.67 47.83 15.44
CA HIS A 198 -16.63 48.30 16.36
C HIS A 198 -16.08 47.21 17.28
N ILE A 199 -16.87 46.18 17.61
CA ILE A 199 -16.41 45.06 18.44
C ILE A 199 -15.39 44.24 17.65
N LEU A 200 -15.65 44.04 16.36
CA LEU A 200 -14.77 43.29 15.48
C LEU A 200 -13.48 44.06 15.15
N GLU A 201 -13.58 45.37 14.95
CA GLU A 201 -12.43 46.27 14.81
C GLU A 201 -11.54 46.23 16.07
N GLU A 202 -12.13 46.33 17.27
CA GLU A 202 -11.37 46.21 18.52
C GLU A 202 -10.74 44.82 18.67
N ARG A 203 -11.45 43.76 18.27
CA ARG A 203 -10.91 42.40 18.28
C ARG A 203 -9.73 42.26 17.32
N TYR A 204 -9.78 42.87 16.14
CA TYR A 204 -8.65 42.88 15.20
C TYR A 204 -7.38 43.48 15.84
N LEU A 205 -7.50 44.63 16.51
CA LEU A 205 -6.37 45.28 17.19
C LEU A 205 -5.74 44.40 18.29
N GLN A 206 -6.51 43.50 18.90
CA GLN A 206 -5.98 42.51 19.82
C GLN A 206 -5.26 41.38 19.06
N LEU A 207 -5.90 40.84 18.03
CA LEU A 207 -5.42 39.67 17.27
C LEU A 207 -4.09 39.90 16.55
N ILE A 208 -3.82 41.11 16.06
CA ILE A 208 -2.53 41.42 15.39
C ILE A 208 -1.32 41.23 16.33
N ASN A 209 -1.54 41.36 17.64
CA ASN A 209 -0.52 41.20 18.67
C ASN A 209 -0.40 39.74 19.18
N GLU A 210 -1.32 38.85 18.81
CA GLU A 210 -1.27 37.43 19.15
C GLU A 210 -0.37 36.67 18.15
N GLU A 211 0.25 35.55 18.54
CA GLU A 211 1.07 34.73 17.61
C GLU A 211 0.21 33.72 16.86
N SER A 212 0.46 33.54 15.55
CA SER A 212 -0.20 32.50 14.74
C SER A 212 0.76 31.37 14.39
N ILE A 213 0.30 30.13 14.48
CA ILE A 213 1.05 28.96 14.00
C ILE A 213 1.28 28.99 12.47
N TYR A 214 0.51 29.82 11.75
CA TYR A 214 0.54 29.92 10.29
C TYR A 214 1.46 31.02 9.75
N GLU A 215 2.13 31.81 10.60
CA GLU A 215 2.93 32.96 10.15
C GLU A 215 3.96 32.60 9.06
N LYS A 216 4.62 31.45 9.18
CA LYS A 216 5.58 30.96 8.17
C LYS A 216 4.91 30.64 6.83
N ALA A 217 3.73 30.05 6.86
CA ALA A 217 2.97 29.72 5.66
C ALA A 217 2.45 31.00 4.97
N ILE A 218 1.95 31.95 5.76
CA ILE A 218 1.51 33.27 5.29
C ILE A 218 2.70 33.99 4.64
N ALA A 219 3.81 34.15 5.35
CA ALA A 219 4.99 34.88 4.87
C ALA A 219 5.57 34.33 3.57
N ARG A 220 5.47 33.01 3.32
CA ARG A 220 5.88 32.38 2.06
C ARG A 220 4.98 32.76 0.89
N ASP A 221 3.71 33.04 1.15
CA ASP A 221 2.67 33.23 0.15
C ASP A 221 2.43 34.71 -0.21
N LEU A 222 2.84 35.65 0.64
CA LEU A 222 2.67 37.08 0.37
C LEU A 222 3.48 37.61 -0.83
N PRO A 223 4.75 37.23 -1.05
CA PRO A 223 5.53 37.75 -2.19
C PRO A 223 4.95 37.35 -3.56
N ARG A 224 4.13 36.31 -3.61
CA ARG A 224 3.44 35.82 -4.82
C ARG A 224 2.01 36.33 -4.95
N THR A 225 1.53 37.16 -4.01
CA THR A 225 0.18 37.74 -4.02
C THR A 225 0.25 39.17 -4.58
N PHE A 226 -0.30 39.39 -5.78
CA PHE A 226 -0.22 40.65 -6.54
C PHE A 226 1.22 41.23 -6.67
N PRO A 227 2.20 40.44 -7.13
CA PRO A 227 3.62 40.84 -7.11
C PRO A 227 3.95 42.05 -7.99
N SER A 228 3.11 42.34 -8.99
CA SER A 228 3.27 43.48 -9.90
C SER A 228 2.62 44.76 -9.40
N HIS A 229 1.80 44.71 -8.35
CA HIS A 229 1.06 45.87 -7.88
C HIS A 229 1.92 46.75 -6.95
N PRO A 230 2.06 48.07 -7.20
CA PRO A 230 2.97 48.94 -6.45
C PRO A 230 2.79 48.90 -4.93
N TYR A 231 1.54 48.89 -4.46
CA TYR A 231 1.24 48.83 -3.02
C TYR A 231 1.77 47.55 -2.35
N PHE A 232 1.64 46.40 -3.03
CA PHE A 232 2.08 45.10 -2.51
C PHE A 232 3.56 44.81 -2.80
N GLN A 233 4.24 45.61 -3.61
CA GLN A 233 5.71 45.62 -3.66
C GLN A 233 6.30 46.39 -2.47
N GLY A 234 5.54 47.34 -1.91
CA GLY A 234 5.91 48.08 -0.73
C GLY A 234 5.79 47.27 0.56
N LYS A 235 6.66 47.59 1.54
CA LYS A 235 6.65 46.96 2.87
C LYS A 235 5.30 47.16 3.58
N ALA A 236 4.72 48.35 3.49
CA ALA A 236 3.45 48.67 4.14
C ALA A 236 2.29 47.78 3.65
N GLY A 237 2.17 47.56 2.34
CA GLY A 237 1.11 46.69 1.79
C GLY A 237 1.33 45.21 2.11
N GLN A 238 2.58 44.75 2.12
CA GLN A 238 2.92 43.39 2.56
C GLN A 238 2.62 43.18 4.05
N GLU A 239 2.93 44.17 4.90
CA GLU A 239 2.63 44.13 6.34
C GLU A 239 1.12 44.16 6.60
N ALA A 240 0.36 45.04 5.94
CA ALA A 240 -1.09 45.08 6.07
C ALA A 240 -1.74 43.75 5.64
N LEU A 241 -1.28 43.19 4.51
CA LEU A 241 -1.77 41.89 4.03
C LEU A 241 -1.39 40.74 4.98
N PHE A 242 -0.18 40.78 5.55
CA PHE A 242 0.24 39.83 6.59
C PHE A 242 -0.68 39.93 7.81
N ASN A 243 -0.91 41.14 8.33
CA ASN A 243 -1.69 41.39 9.54
C ASN A 243 -3.14 40.91 9.40
N VAL A 244 -3.83 41.28 8.31
CA VAL A 244 -5.22 40.88 8.08
C VAL A 244 -5.36 39.36 7.98
N VAL A 245 -4.49 38.72 7.21
CA VAL A 245 -4.54 37.26 7.01
C VAL A 245 -4.12 36.51 8.28
N LYS A 246 -3.13 37.01 9.00
CA LYS A 246 -2.71 36.48 10.31
C LYS A 246 -3.84 36.58 11.31
N ALA A 247 -4.43 37.76 11.48
CA ALA A 247 -5.54 37.98 12.40
C ALA A 247 -6.71 37.05 12.08
N TYR A 248 -7.06 36.89 10.80
CA TYR A 248 -8.10 35.96 10.39
C TYR A 248 -7.79 34.50 10.76
N SER A 249 -6.52 34.07 10.58
CA SER A 249 -6.11 32.70 10.92
C SER A 249 -6.24 32.36 12.40
N ILE A 250 -6.22 33.36 13.29
CA ILE A 250 -6.41 33.21 14.73
C ILE A 250 -7.90 33.34 15.08
N TYR A 251 -8.61 34.21 14.36
CA TYR A 251 -10.05 34.44 14.55
C TYR A 251 -10.90 33.18 14.27
N ASP A 252 -10.65 32.50 13.15
CA ASP A 252 -11.32 31.23 12.79
C ASP A 252 -10.30 30.09 12.77
N ASN A 253 -10.10 29.43 13.92
CA ASN A 253 -9.14 28.33 14.08
C ASN A 253 -9.51 27.08 13.27
N ASP A 254 -10.79 26.88 12.93
CA ASP A 254 -11.21 25.71 12.14
C ASP A 254 -10.72 25.83 10.69
N VAL A 255 -10.67 27.05 10.16
CA VAL A 255 -10.10 27.36 8.85
C VAL A 255 -8.59 27.60 8.95
N GLY A 256 -8.18 28.36 9.96
CA GLY A 256 -6.81 28.84 10.10
C GLY A 256 -6.38 29.66 8.89
N TYR A 257 -5.21 29.32 8.35
CA TYR A 257 -4.75 29.85 7.07
C TYR A 257 -4.80 28.78 5.97
N CYS A 258 -5.54 29.09 4.90
CA CYS A 258 -5.54 28.31 3.68
C CYS A 258 -5.06 29.17 2.50
N GLN A 259 -4.29 28.56 1.59
CA GLN A 259 -3.76 29.24 0.42
C GLN A 259 -4.91 29.76 -0.45
N GLY A 260 -4.90 31.06 -0.73
CA GLY A 260 -5.93 31.75 -1.51
C GLY A 260 -6.57 32.90 -0.75
N ILE A 261 -6.62 32.85 0.59
CA ILE A 261 -7.23 33.91 1.42
C ILE A 261 -6.51 35.26 1.22
N SER A 262 -5.20 35.26 1.01
CA SER A 262 -4.44 36.49 0.70
C SER A 262 -4.91 37.18 -0.59
N PHE A 263 -5.35 36.41 -1.59
CA PHE A 263 -5.91 36.96 -2.83
C PHE A 263 -7.31 37.55 -2.63
N ILE A 264 -8.02 37.15 -1.58
CA ILE A 264 -9.32 37.76 -1.20
C ILE A 264 -9.09 39.07 -0.44
N ALA A 265 -8.12 39.07 0.49
CA ALA A 265 -7.81 40.23 1.32
C ALA A 265 -7.15 41.37 0.52
N GLY A 266 -6.35 41.06 -0.50
CA GLY A 266 -5.65 42.06 -1.30
C GLY A 266 -6.59 43.12 -1.93
N PRO A 267 -7.62 42.74 -2.71
CA PRO A 267 -8.57 43.69 -3.27
C PRO A 267 -9.28 44.56 -2.21
N LEU A 268 -9.53 44.01 -1.01
CA LEU A 268 -10.11 44.77 0.09
C LEU A 268 -9.13 45.86 0.57
N LEU A 269 -7.87 45.49 0.85
CA LEU A 269 -6.83 46.41 1.31
C LEU A 269 -6.50 47.53 0.31
N LEU A 270 -6.78 47.32 -0.99
CA LEU A 270 -6.63 48.37 -1.99
C LEU A 270 -7.75 49.41 -1.96
N ASN A 271 -8.87 49.11 -1.30
CA ASN A 271 -10.07 49.96 -1.28
C ASN A 271 -10.46 50.43 0.13
N MET A 272 -9.87 49.89 1.20
CA MET A 272 -10.16 50.27 2.59
C MET A 272 -8.97 49.98 3.54
N PRO A 273 -8.91 50.62 4.72
CA PRO A 273 -7.93 50.32 5.78
C PRO A 273 -7.95 48.87 6.27
N GLU A 274 -6.92 48.45 7.01
CA GLU A 274 -6.73 47.05 7.41
C GLU A 274 -7.81 46.52 8.35
N GLU A 275 -8.29 47.35 9.28
CA GLU A 275 -9.34 47.00 10.24
C GLU A 275 -10.68 46.75 9.51
N GLU A 276 -11.01 47.62 8.56
CA GLU A 276 -12.22 47.52 7.74
C GLU A 276 -12.14 46.32 6.79
N ALA A 277 -10.96 46.09 6.17
CA ALA A 277 -10.71 44.95 5.30
C ALA A 277 -10.84 43.63 6.04
N PHE A 278 -10.33 43.56 7.29
CA PHE A 278 -10.54 42.41 8.17
C PHE A 278 -12.02 42.18 8.45
N CYS A 279 -12.78 43.24 8.77
CA CYS A 279 -14.21 43.11 9.03
C CYS A 279 -14.98 42.59 7.81
N VAL A 280 -14.72 43.14 6.61
CA VAL A 280 -15.34 42.65 5.36
C VAL A 280 -14.93 41.19 5.08
N LEU A 281 -13.66 40.83 5.30
CA LEU A 281 -13.20 39.44 5.13
C LEU A 281 -13.95 38.48 6.06
N VAL A 282 -14.14 38.83 7.33
CA VAL A 282 -14.93 38.03 8.29
C VAL A 282 -16.37 37.89 7.82
N GLN A 283 -16.99 38.95 7.30
CA GLN A 283 -18.36 38.86 6.77
C GLN A 283 -18.44 38.00 5.51
N LEU A 284 -17.48 38.09 4.58
CA LEU A 284 -17.40 37.20 3.42
C LEU A 284 -17.31 35.73 3.85
N MET A 285 -16.48 35.45 4.86
CA MET A 285 -16.27 34.11 5.36
C MET A 285 -17.52 33.54 6.04
N ASN A 286 -18.22 34.35 6.83
CA ASN A 286 -19.38 33.93 7.60
C ASN A 286 -20.71 34.10 6.84
N GLN A 287 -21.10 35.32 6.53
CA GLN A 287 -22.41 35.63 5.93
C GLN A 287 -22.52 35.12 4.48
N TYR A 288 -21.44 35.23 3.70
CA TYR A 288 -21.41 34.75 2.31
C TYR A 288 -21.01 33.26 2.23
N SER A 289 -20.83 32.60 3.37
CA SER A 289 -20.46 31.18 3.49
C SER A 289 -19.17 30.82 2.74
N LEU A 290 -18.22 31.77 2.63
CA LEU A 290 -16.96 31.53 1.93
C LEU A 290 -16.04 30.62 2.75
N ARG A 291 -16.14 30.62 4.09
CA ARG A 291 -15.28 29.81 4.98
C ARG A 291 -15.26 28.32 4.64
N GLY A 292 -16.40 27.77 4.20
CA GLY A 292 -16.52 26.35 3.86
C GLY A 292 -15.66 25.93 2.65
N HIS A 293 -15.20 26.89 1.84
CA HIS A 293 -14.27 26.60 0.75
C HIS A 293 -12.85 26.28 1.27
N PHE A 294 -12.53 26.71 2.50
CA PHE A 294 -11.20 26.65 3.08
C PHE A 294 -11.07 25.67 4.25
N THR A 295 -12.17 25.04 4.68
CA THR A 295 -12.11 24.00 5.73
C THR A 295 -11.28 22.79 5.24
N PRO A 296 -10.65 22.00 6.13
CA PRO A 296 -9.67 20.98 5.74
C PRO A 296 -10.13 19.96 4.69
N GLN A 297 -11.43 19.62 4.68
CA GLN A 297 -12.03 18.67 3.74
C GLN A 297 -12.47 19.31 2.41
N LEU A 298 -12.47 20.66 2.33
CA LEU A 298 -12.92 21.43 1.17
C LEU A 298 -14.34 21.05 0.69
N ASP A 299 -15.18 20.53 1.59
CA ASP A 299 -16.48 19.93 1.24
C ASP A 299 -17.39 20.92 0.50
N LEU A 300 -17.43 22.18 0.94
CA LEU A 300 -18.23 23.19 0.27
C LEU A 300 -17.63 23.56 -1.09
N LEU A 301 -16.31 23.64 -1.23
CA LEU A 301 -15.68 23.88 -2.54
C LEU A 301 -16.07 22.77 -3.53
N HIS A 302 -15.96 21.51 -3.12
CA HIS A 302 -16.36 20.38 -3.95
C HIS A 302 -17.86 20.40 -4.28
N GLN A 303 -18.73 20.75 -3.33
CA GLN A 303 -20.15 20.99 -3.59
C GLN A 303 -20.33 22.10 -4.63
N ARG A 304 -19.59 23.21 -4.51
CA ARG A 304 -19.72 24.37 -5.39
C ARG A 304 -19.29 24.04 -6.82
N LEU A 305 -18.21 23.27 -6.98
CA LEU A 305 -17.74 22.76 -8.27
C LEU A 305 -18.75 21.79 -8.90
N TYR A 306 -19.35 20.89 -8.11
CA TYR A 306 -20.43 20.02 -8.59
C TYR A 306 -21.65 20.82 -9.08
N GLN A 307 -22.05 21.84 -8.31
CA GLN A 307 -23.11 22.75 -8.74
C GLN A 307 -22.72 23.49 -10.02
N PHE A 308 -21.44 23.85 -10.19
CA PHE A 308 -20.95 24.54 -11.38
C PHE A 308 -21.07 23.66 -12.62
N ASP A 309 -20.65 22.40 -12.52
CA ASP A 309 -20.81 21.41 -13.60
C ASP A 309 -22.30 21.20 -13.95
N GLY A 310 -23.17 21.12 -12.94
CA GLY A 310 -24.61 21.00 -13.15
C GLY A 310 -25.24 22.20 -13.86
N VAL A 311 -24.88 23.43 -13.49
CA VAL A 311 -25.39 24.63 -14.20
C VAL A 311 -24.73 24.81 -15.57
N LEU A 312 -23.48 24.36 -15.73
CA LEU A 312 -22.82 24.31 -17.04
C LEU A 312 -23.53 23.35 -17.98
N GLN A 313 -23.97 22.19 -17.48
CA GLN A 313 -24.78 21.25 -18.25
C GLN A 313 -26.12 21.88 -18.68
N ASP A 314 -26.77 22.62 -17.78
CA ASP A 314 -28.07 23.24 -18.04
C ASP A 314 -27.96 24.39 -19.07
N HIS A 315 -26.89 25.19 -19.03
CA HIS A 315 -26.72 26.37 -19.89
C HIS A 315 -25.90 26.12 -21.18
N LEU A 316 -24.85 25.28 -21.10
CA LEU A 316 -23.89 25.01 -22.20
C LEU A 316 -23.70 23.50 -22.39
N PRO A 317 -24.75 22.73 -22.74
CA PRO A 317 -24.72 21.27 -22.78
C PRO A 317 -23.70 20.70 -23.77
N HIS A 318 -23.41 21.40 -24.87
CA HIS A 318 -22.39 21.00 -25.83
C HIS A 318 -20.98 21.07 -25.26
N VAL A 319 -20.68 22.12 -24.49
CA VAL A 319 -19.39 22.28 -23.82
C VAL A 319 -19.24 21.25 -22.71
N HIS A 320 -20.28 21.05 -21.90
CA HIS A 320 -20.28 20.02 -20.86
C HIS A 320 -19.97 18.63 -21.42
N ARG A 321 -20.65 18.24 -22.51
CA ARG A 321 -20.40 16.94 -23.17
C ARG A 321 -18.98 16.83 -23.72
N HIS A 322 -18.43 17.93 -24.24
CA HIS A 322 -17.04 17.97 -24.69
C HIS A 322 -16.07 17.78 -23.52
N PHE A 323 -16.30 18.44 -22.39
CA PHE A 323 -15.51 18.24 -21.17
C PHE A 323 -15.58 16.79 -20.68
N GLU A 324 -16.76 16.16 -20.67
CA GLU A 324 -16.90 14.74 -20.32
C GLU A 324 -16.11 13.83 -21.28
N THR A 325 -16.17 14.12 -22.58
CA THR A 325 -15.46 13.34 -23.62
C THR A 325 -13.94 13.47 -23.48
N GLN A 326 -13.47 14.67 -23.13
CA GLN A 326 -12.04 14.95 -22.90
C GLN A 326 -11.58 14.57 -21.48
N GLY A 327 -12.48 14.15 -20.58
CA GLY A 327 -12.15 13.83 -19.18
C GLY A 327 -11.78 15.04 -18.33
N ILE A 328 -12.26 16.23 -18.68
CA ILE A 328 -12.01 17.48 -17.96
C ILE A 328 -13.00 17.62 -16.81
N ARG A 329 -12.49 17.92 -15.62
CA ARG A 329 -13.28 18.20 -14.41
C ARG A 329 -13.15 19.66 -14.02
N SER A 330 -14.22 20.27 -13.52
CA SER A 330 -14.21 21.63 -12.98
C SER A 330 -13.10 21.88 -11.96
N SER A 331 -12.78 20.87 -11.13
CA SER A 331 -11.69 20.95 -10.14
C SER A 331 -10.31 21.25 -10.74
N MET A 332 -10.09 20.97 -12.03
CA MET A 332 -8.82 21.20 -12.72
C MET A 332 -8.57 22.68 -13.06
N TYR A 333 -9.62 23.50 -13.18
CA TYR A 333 -9.51 24.90 -13.63
C TYR A 333 -10.30 25.89 -12.76
N ALA A 334 -11.49 25.53 -12.29
CA ALA A 334 -12.39 26.45 -11.60
C ALA A 334 -12.12 26.57 -10.09
N SER A 335 -11.39 25.63 -9.48
CA SER A 335 -11.07 25.66 -8.04
C SER A 335 -10.49 27.02 -7.60
N GLN A 336 -9.58 27.58 -8.41
CA GLN A 336 -8.97 28.88 -8.12
C GLN A 336 -9.97 30.04 -8.25
N TRP A 337 -10.94 29.96 -9.16
CA TRP A 337 -11.96 31.01 -9.32
C TRP A 337 -12.80 31.16 -8.05
N PHE A 338 -13.27 30.04 -7.51
CA PHE A 338 -14.05 30.03 -6.27
C PHE A 338 -13.20 30.39 -5.04
N MET A 339 -12.00 29.83 -4.93
CA MET A 339 -11.12 30.04 -3.77
C MET A 339 -10.53 31.45 -3.71
N THR A 340 -10.38 32.15 -4.83
CA THR A 340 -9.73 33.48 -4.87
C THR A 340 -10.66 34.58 -5.36
N LEU A 341 -11.94 34.27 -5.58
CA LEU A 341 -12.92 35.19 -6.17
C LEU A 341 -12.38 35.82 -7.47
N PHE A 342 -11.78 34.97 -8.32
CA PHE A 342 -11.04 35.30 -9.55
C PHE A 342 -9.75 36.12 -9.39
N ALA A 343 -9.40 36.56 -8.19
CA ALA A 343 -8.29 37.50 -7.97
C ALA A 343 -6.88 36.93 -8.16
N TYR A 344 -6.73 35.62 -8.38
CA TYR A 344 -5.43 35.00 -8.60
C TYR A 344 -4.76 35.37 -9.94
N LYS A 345 -5.54 35.42 -11.03
CA LYS A 345 -5.04 35.63 -12.41
C LYS A 345 -5.67 36.82 -13.11
N PHE A 346 -6.81 37.29 -12.63
CA PHE A 346 -7.53 38.36 -13.30
C PHE A 346 -6.88 39.72 -12.96
N PRO A 347 -6.81 40.67 -13.91
CA PRO A 347 -6.44 42.05 -13.62
C PRO A 347 -7.38 42.65 -12.57
N LEU A 348 -6.85 43.55 -11.74
CA LEU A 348 -7.60 44.11 -10.61
C LEU A 348 -8.87 44.84 -11.02
N ASP A 349 -8.91 45.46 -12.20
CA ASP A 349 -10.12 46.12 -12.70
C ASP A 349 -11.29 45.13 -12.85
N PHE A 350 -11.03 43.93 -13.37
CA PHE A 350 -12.04 42.86 -13.41
C PHE A 350 -12.41 42.39 -12.00
N VAL A 351 -11.42 42.20 -11.13
CA VAL A 351 -11.63 41.73 -9.76
C VAL A 351 -12.53 42.71 -8.98
N PHE A 352 -12.29 44.01 -9.09
CA PHE A 352 -13.12 45.02 -8.44
C PHE A 352 -14.56 45.00 -8.94
N ARG A 353 -14.77 44.86 -10.26
CA ARG A 353 -16.13 44.73 -10.82
C ARG A 353 -16.82 43.44 -10.39
N ILE A 354 -16.08 42.34 -10.25
CA ILE A 354 -16.59 41.08 -9.69
C ILE A 354 -16.98 41.27 -8.22
N TYR A 355 -16.18 41.97 -7.42
CA TYR A 355 -16.48 42.26 -6.01
C TYR A 355 -17.72 43.15 -5.85
N ASP A 356 -17.88 44.16 -6.71
CA ASP A 356 -19.06 45.04 -6.73
C ASP A 356 -20.36 44.22 -6.83
N ILE A 357 -20.37 43.21 -7.71
CA ILE A 357 -21.53 42.33 -7.93
C ILE A 357 -21.64 41.26 -6.86
N LEU A 358 -20.51 40.65 -6.45
CA LEU A 358 -20.48 39.58 -5.47
C LEU A 358 -20.98 40.04 -4.10
N LEU A 359 -20.59 41.23 -3.66
CA LEU A 359 -21.06 41.79 -2.39
C LEU A 359 -22.52 42.24 -2.49
N ALA A 360 -22.98 42.69 -3.65
CA ALA A 360 -24.38 43.09 -3.83
C ALA A 360 -25.36 41.92 -3.96
N GLU A 361 -24.99 40.88 -4.71
CA GLU A 361 -25.88 39.76 -5.08
C GLU A 361 -25.56 38.44 -4.35
N GLY A 362 -24.34 38.31 -3.81
CA GLY A 362 -23.87 37.14 -3.09
C GLY A 362 -22.87 36.28 -3.85
N ILE A 363 -22.35 35.24 -3.18
CA ILE A 363 -21.33 34.32 -3.72
C ILE A 363 -21.79 33.56 -4.97
N GLU A 364 -23.11 33.47 -5.20
CA GLU A 364 -23.69 32.82 -6.38
C GLU A 364 -23.34 33.55 -7.69
N ALA A 365 -22.96 34.84 -7.63
CA ALA A 365 -22.49 35.59 -8.79
C ALA A 365 -21.26 34.94 -9.46
N LEU A 366 -20.42 34.22 -8.71
CA LEU A 366 -19.26 33.52 -9.25
C LEU A 366 -19.61 32.51 -10.34
N TYR A 367 -20.78 31.87 -10.23
CA TYR A 367 -21.25 30.92 -11.23
C TYR A 367 -21.58 31.62 -12.53
N SER A 368 -22.27 32.76 -12.46
CA SER A 368 -22.59 33.56 -13.63
C SER A 368 -21.32 34.06 -14.33
N PHE A 369 -20.31 34.51 -13.58
CA PHE A 369 -19.01 34.88 -14.16
C PHE A 369 -18.30 33.70 -14.82
N GLY A 370 -18.23 32.53 -14.15
CA GLY A 370 -17.62 31.34 -14.72
C GLY A 370 -18.34 30.86 -15.99
N LEU A 371 -19.67 30.90 -16.02
CA LEU A 371 -20.46 30.54 -17.18
C LEU A 371 -20.30 31.55 -18.33
N ALA A 372 -20.26 32.85 -18.03
CA ALA A 372 -20.04 33.90 -19.04
C ALA A 372 -18.69 33.71 -19.74
N LEU A 373 -17.62 33.46 -18.96
CA LEU A 373 -16.29 33.16 -19.49
C LEU A 373 -16.33 31.94 -20.44
N ILE A 374 -16.97 30.85 -20.03
CA ILE A 374 -17.05 29.65 -20.87
C ILE A 374 -17.93 29.90 -22.11
N GLN A 375 -19.05 30.61 -21.97
CA GLN A 375 -19.98 30.91 -23.05
C GLN A 375 -19.31 31.77 -24.13
N LYS A 376 -18.58 32.82 -23.72
CA LYS A 376 -17.83 33.70 -24.64
C LYS A 376 -16.79 32.92 -25.45
N ASN A 377 -16.13 31.96 -24.80
CA ASN A 377 -15.04 31.18 -25.38
C ASN A 377 -15.48 29.84 -25.98
N GLN A 378 -16.79 29.57 -26.07
CA GLN A 378 -17.32 28.28 -26.51
C GLN A 378 -16.75 27.77 -27.85
N PRO A 379 -16.63 28.58 -28.92
CA PRO A 379 -16.09 28.10 -30.20
C PRO A 379 -14.65 27.57 -30.07
N THR A 380 -13.80 28.29 -29.34
CA THR A 380 -12.40 27.90 -29.10
C THR A 380 -12.35 26.63 -28.25
N ILE A 381 -13.11 26.58 -27.16
CA ILE A 381 -13.17 25.43 -26.26
C ILE A 381 -13.53 24.13 -26.99
N LEU A 382 -14.53 24.17 -27.88
CA LEU A 382 -14.98 22.99 -28.63
C LEU A 382 -13.97 22.51 -29.68
N SER A 383 -12.98 23.34 -30.04
CA SER A 383 -11.93 22.99 -31.00
C SER A 383 -10.69 22.36 -30.37
N LEU A 384 -10.55 22.45 -29.04
CA LEU A 384 -9.35 22.00 -28.32
C LEU A 384 -9.51 20.61 -27.70
N GLU A 385 -8.40 19.88 -27.61
CA GLU A 385 -8.27 18.58 -26.93
C GLU A 385 -7.69 18.76 -25.52
N PHE A 386 -7.73 17.71 -24.68
CA PHE A 386 -7.42 17.73 -23.25
C PHE A 386 -6.29 18.68 -22.81
N ASP A 387 -5.04 18.49 -23.27
CA ASP A 387 -3.89 19.26 -22.77
C ASP A 387 -4.00 20.76 -23.08
N ASN A 388 -4.31 21.09 -24.34
CA ASN A 388 -4.47 22.48 -24.78
C ASN A 388 -5.69 23.12 -24.13
N LEU A 389 -6.77 22.36 -23.98
CA LEU A 389 -8.01 22.84 -23.38
C LEU A 389 -7.82 23.18 -21.90
N VAL A 390 -7.14 22.32 -21.12
CA VAL A 390 -6.86 22.61 -19.70
C VAL A 390 -5.99 23.86 -19.55
N ASN A 391 -5.00 24.05 -20.42
CA ASN A 391 -4.16 25.26 -20.39
C ASN A 391 -4.97 26.52 -20.74
N TYR A 392 -5.80 26.44 -21.78
CA TYR A 392 -6.66 27.53 -22.23
C TYR A 392 -7.64 27.97 -21.13
N LEU A 393 -8.32 27.01 -20.48
CA LEU A 393 -9.25 27.27 -19.36
C LEU A 393 -8.58 27.92 -18.15
N LYS A 394 -7.27 27.75 -17.96
CA LYS A 394 -6.54 28.31 -16.81
C LYS A 394 -6.03 29.74 -17.04
N SER A 395 -5.71 30.10 -18.29
CA SER A 395 -4.88 31.28 -18.54
C SER A 395 -5.43 32.24 -19.60
N GLU A 396 -6.16 31.75 -20.61
CA GLU A 396 -6.40 32.53 -21.84
C GLU A 396 -7.86 32.99 -22.01
N MET A 397 -8.82 32.43 -21.27
CA MET A 397 -10.24 32.76 -21.46
C MET A 397 -10.60 34.23 -21.26
N LEU A 398 -9.83 34.97 -20.45
CA LEU A 398 -10.09 36.38 -20.22
C LEU A 398 -9.73 37.25 -21.42
N GLU A 399 -8.83 36.81 -22.30
CA GLU A 399 -8.38 37.56 -23.47
C GLU A 399 -9.54 37.88 -24.43
N ALA A 400 -10.57 37.02 -24.47
CA ALA A 400 -11.77 37.24 -25.27
C ALA A 400 -12.58 38.50 -24.89
N TYR A 401 -12.33 39.07 -23.71
CA TYR A 401 -12.97 40.31 -23.25
C TYR A 401 -12.14 41.57 -23.55
N ASN A 402 -10.95 41.46 -24.16
CA ASN A 402 -10.12 42.60 -24.58
C ASN A 402 -9.98 43.72 -23.54
N SER A 403 -9.80 43.36 -22.27
CA SER A 403 -9.73 44.29 -21.13
C SER A 403 -11.03 45.06 -20.80
N ASP A 404 -12.16 44.77 -21.45
CA ASP A 404 -13.48 45.32 -21.08
C ASP A 404 -14.13 44.50 -19.95
N ALA A 405 -13.92 44.94 -18.71
CA ALA A 405 -14.59 44.36 -17.55
C ALA A 405 -16.11 44.56 -17.57
N GLY A 406 -16.60 45.66 -18.16
CA GLY A 406 -18.02 45.95 -18.28
C GLY A 406 -18.75 44.95 -19.16
N GLU A 407 -18.12 44.47 -20.25
CA GLU A 407 -18.67 43.41 -21.09
C GLU A 407 -18.84 42.10 -20.31
N LEU A 408 -17.85 41.70 -19.50
CA LEU A 408 -17.97 40.53 -18.64
C LEU A 408 -19.15 40.65 -17.66
N ILE A 409 -19.34 41.83 -17.05
CA ILE A 409 -20.48 42.06 -16.14
C ILE A 409 -21.81 41.92 -16.88
N ARG A 410 -21.94 42.50 -18.08
CA ARG A 410 -23.16 42.41 -18.91
C ARG A 410 -23.46 40.96 -19.26
N ASP A 411 -22.48 40.21 -19.74
CA ASP A 411 -22.62 38.79 -20.10
C ASP A 411 -23.03 37.94 -18.89
N ALA A 412 -22.35 38.12 -17.75
CA ALA A 412 -22.68 37.40 -16.51
C ALA A 412 -24.09 37.74 -16.00
N TYR A 413 -24.52 39.00 -16.11
CA TYR A 413 -25.84 39.42 -15.66
C TYR A 413 -26.99 38.79 -16.45
N ILE A 414 -26.78 38.52 -17.75
CA ILE A 414 -27.77 37.84 -18.60
C ILE A 414 -28.01 36.40 -18.13
N ILE A 415 -27.00 35.76 -17.56
CA ILE A 415 -27.07 34.37 -17.11
C ILE A 415 -27.87 34.30 -15.80
N LYS A 416 -29.10 33.78 -15.89
CA LYS A 416 -29.98 33.59 -14.74
C LYS A 416 -29.97 32.13 -14.29
N ILE A 417 -29.41 31.90 -13.11
CA ILE A 417 -29.37 30.59 -12.47
C ILE A 417 -30.62 30.42 -11.60
N SER A 418 -31.36 29.33 -11.81
CA SER A 418 -32.57 29.06 -11.02
C SER A 418 -32.21 28.62 -9.59
N PRO A 419 -32.65 29.34 -8.54
CA PRO A 419 -32.34 28.96 -7.15
C PRO A 419 -32.86 27.57 -6.79
N LYS A 420 -34.00 27.15 -7.37
CA LYS A 420 -34.56 25.81 -7.14
C LYS A 420 -33.63 24.72 -7.68
N ARG A 421 -33.11 24.90 -8.89
CA ARG A 421 -32.18 23.96 -9.52
C ARG A 421 -30.85 23.95 -8.77
N PHE A 422 -30.34 25.12 -8.42
CA PHE A 422 -29.10 25.27 -7.67
C PHE A 422 -29.13 24.54 -6.32
N ASN A 423 -30.21 24.72 -5.55
CA ASN A 423 -30.42 24.02 -4.28
C ASN A 423 -30.62 22.51 -4.46
N LYS A 424 -31.24 22.08 -5.57
CA LYS A 424 -31.36 20.66 -5.91
C LYS A 424 -29.98 20.02 -6.14
N LEU A 425 -29.10 20.69 -6.90
CA LEU A 425 -27.73 20.22 -7.14
C LEU A 425 -26.93 20.12 -5.82
N ALA A 426 -27.07 21.08 -4.91
CA ALA A 426 -26.45 20.97 -3.58
C ALA A 426 -26.94 19.76 -2.79
N LYS A 427 -28.24 19.46 -2.85
CA LYS A 427 -28.82 18.28 -2.17
C LYS A 427 -28.34 16.98 -2.82
N GLU A 428 -28.28 16.93 -4.15
CA GLU A 428 -27.77 15.78 -4.91
C GLU A 428 -26.32 15.47 -4.51
N TYR A 429 -25.45 16.49 -4.49
CA TYR A 429 -24.07 16.34 -4.04
C TYR A 429 -23.98 15.81 -2.60
N ARG A 430 -24.76 16.33 -1.66
CA ARG A 430 -24.73 15.85 -0.27
C ARG A 430 -25.10 14.38 -0.12
N VAL A 431 -26.08 13.92 -0.89
CA VAL A 431 -26.49 12.50 -0.91
C VAL A 431 -25.38 11.64 -1.52
N GLU A 432 -24.81 12.08 -2.63
CA GLU A 432 -23.72 11.36 -3.31
C GLU A 432 -22.44 11.31 -2.46
N ALA A 433 -22.07 12.41 -1.82
CA ALA A 433 -20.93 12.49 -0.91
C ALA A 433 -21.13 11.62 0.34
N ALA A 434 -22.32 11.64 0.95
CA ALA A 434 -22.63 10.79 2.11
C ALA A 434 -22.57 9.29 1.75
N LYS A 435 -23.08 8.93 0.55
CA LYS A 435 -22.99 7.57 0.03
C LYS A 435 -21.53 7.17 -0.22
N ALA A 436 -20.75 8.01 -0.89
CA ALA A 436 -19.34 7.76 -1.16
C ALA A 436 -18.51 7.62 0.13
N HIS A 437 -18.82 8.41 1.16
CA HIS A 437 -18.19 8.31 2.47
C HIS A 437 -18.51 6.96 3.15
N SER A 438 -19.77 6.55 3.17
CA SER A 438 -20.17 5.25 3.72
C SER A 438 -19.55 4.07 2.96
N GLU A 439 -19.44 4.17 1.63
CA GLU A 439 -18.75 3.18 0.81
C GLU A 439 -17.24 3.13 1.12
N ALA A 440 -16.59 4.29 1.33
CA ALA A 440 -15.18 4.36 1.70
C ALA A 440 -14.91 3.73 3.08
N GLU A 441 -15.76 3.99 4.08
CA GLU A 441 -15.68 3.37 5.41
C GLU A 441 -15.87 1.85 5.35
N ALA A 442 -16.82 1.38 4.54
CA ALA A 442 -17.04 -0.05 4.31
C ALA A 442 -15.81 -0.70 3.65
N ILE A 443 -15.22 -0.05 2.65
CA ILE A 443 -13.98 -0.51 2.00
C ILE A 443 -12.82 -0.56 3.00
N GLU A 444 -12.67 0.44 3.87
CA GLU A 444 -11.62 0.44 4.89
C GLU A 444 -11.80 -0.71 5.89
N THR A 445 -13.03 -0.95 6.33
CA THR A 445 -13.37 -2.06 7.23
C THR A 445 -13.04 -3.41 6.58
N LEU A 446 -13.44 -3.60 5.32
CA LEU A 446 -13.13 -4.80 4.54
C LEU A 446 -11.62 -4.97 4.33
N LYS A 447 -10.87 -3.88 4.11
CA LYS A 447 -9.39 -3.93 4.03
C LYS A 447 -8.76 -4.40 5.34
N LYS A 448 -9.23 -3.91 6.49
CA LYS A 448 -8.75 -4.35 7.82
C LYS A 448 -9.05 -5.84 8.05
N GLN A 449 -10.26 -6.29 7.72
CA GLN A 449 -10.64 -7.70 7.82
C GLN A 449 -9.82 -8.60 6.89
N ASN A 450 -9.62 -8.21 5.63
CA ASN A 450 -8.79 -8.95 4.68
C ASN A 450 -7.33 -9.05 5.17
N LYS A 451 -6.78 -7.98 5.76
CA LYS A 451 -5.45 -8.02 6.36
C LYS A 451 -5.37 -9.03 7.51
N ALA A 452 -6.34 -8.98 8.43
CA ALA A 452 -6.40 -9.93 9.56
C ALA A 452 -6.54 -11.38 9.09
N LEU A 453 -7.42 -11.64 8.11
CA LEU A 453 -7.58 -12.97 7.52
C LEU A 453 -6.29 -13.45 6.85
N THR A 454 -5.59 -12.57 6.13
CA THR A 454 -4.29 -12.90 5.51
C THR A 454 -3.25 -13.29 6.57
N GLU A 455 -3.20 -12.59 7.71
CA GLU A 455 -2.33 -12.95 8.83
C GLU A 455 -2.72 -14.30 9.46
N THR A 456 -4.03 -14.59 9.61
CA THR A 456 -4.47 -15.90 10.11
C THR A 456 -4.13 -17.05 9.16
N ILE A 457 -4.30 -16.86 7.84
CA ILE A 457 -3.92 -17.85 6.83
C ILE A 457 -2.43 -18.13 6.93
N ARG A 458 -1.60 -17.08 6.99
CA ARG A 458 -0.14 -17.24 7.12
C ARG A 458 0.25 -18.01 8.39
N ASN A 459 -0.42 -17.76 9.51
CA ASN A 459 -0.16 -18.50 10.75
C ASN A 459 -0.58 -19.96 10.65
N LEU A 460 -1.75 -20.24 10.03
CA LEU A 460 -2.23 -21.60 9.82
C LEU A 460 -1.34 -22.38 8.85
N GLU A 461 -0.86 -21.75 7.78
CA GLU A 461 0.12 -22.33 6.86
C GLU A 461 1.42 -22.66 7.59
N GLY A 462 1.92 -21.75 8.44
CA GLY A 462 3.07 -22.01 9.31
C GLY A 462 2.86 -23.22 10.20
N ASN A 463 1.75 -23.26 10.94
CA ASN A 463 1.40 -24.38 11.81
C ASN A 463 1.28 -25.70 11.03
N LEU A 464 0.72 -25.68 9.82
CA LEU A 464 0.61 -26.86 8.96
C LEU A 464 1.99 -27.35 8.52
N THR A 465 2.92 -26.44 8.19
CA THR A 465 4.30 -26.82 7.83
C THR A 465 5.05 -27.43 9.02
N ASP A 466 4.88 -26.86 10.21
CA ASP A 466 5.49 -27.40 11.44
C ASP A 466 4.91 -28.79 11.75
N LEU A 467 3.59 -28.94 11.72
CA LEU A 467 2.93 -30.22 11.96
C LEU A 467 3.34 -31.27 10.92
N SER A 468 3.49 -30.89 9.65
CA SER A 468 3.99 -31.80 8.61
C SER A 468 5.43 -32.24 8.87
N LYS A 469 6.28 -31.38 9.43
CA LYS A 469 7.65 -31.71 9.81
C LYS A 469 7.67 -32.69 10.98
N ASP A 470 6.85 -32.45 12.00
CA ASP A 470 6.71 -33.34 13.15
C ASP A 470 6.21 -34.73 12.73
N HIS A 471 5.23 -34.80 11.82
CA HIS A 471 4.77 -36.07 11.26
C HIS A 471 5.86 -36.81 10.48
N ALA A 472 6.67 -36.11 9.70
CA ALA A 472 7.80 -36.71 8.99
C ALA A 472 8.86 -37.25 9.96
N GLN A 473 9.14 -36.50 11.04
CA GLN A 473 10.04 -36.93 12.09
C GLN A 473 9.51 -38.18 12.81
N ALA A 474 8.25 -38.18 13.26
CA ALA A 474 7.64 -39.33 13.92
C ALA A 474 7.61 -40.57 13.00
N ALA A 475 7.37 -40.39 11.70
CA ALA A 475 7.43 -41.49 10.73
C ALA A 475 8.86 -42.06 10.60
N ASN A 476 9.89 -41.21 10.58
CA ASN A 476 11.28 -41.66 10.55
C ASN A 476 11.67 -42.40 11.84
N GLU A 477 11.32 -41.87 13.01
CA GLU A 477 11.55 -42.53 14.30
C GLU A 477 10.85 -43.90 14.37
N LEU A 478 9.62 -44.00 13.83
CA LEU A 478 8.90 -45.27 13.75
C LEU A 478 9.59 -46.28 12.83
N ILE A 479 10.13 -45.83 11.69
CA ILE A 479 10.90 -46.68 10.78
C ILE A 479 12.17 -47.18 11.47
N GLU A 480 12.90 -46.28 12.13
CA GLU A 480 14.13 -46.61 12.87
C GLU A 480 13.84 -47.63 13.99
N SER A 481 12.82 -47.38 14.81
CA SER A 481 12.39 -48.32 15.85
C SER A 481 11.97 -49.68 15.27
N LYS A 482 11.27 -49.71 14.13
CA LYS A 482 10.94 -50.98 13.45
C LYS A 482 12.17 -51.72 12.93
N MET A 483 13.16 -51.01 12.40
CA MET A 483 14.43 -51.60 11.97
C MET A 483 15.20 -52.19 13.15
N ASP A 484 15.23 -51.49 14.28
CA ASP A 484 15.85 -51.99 15.52
C ASP A 484 15.12 -53.22 16.07
N ILE A 485 13.78 -53.21 16.07
CA ILE A 485 12.98 -54.38 16.46
C ILE A 485 13.31 -55.58 15.56
N ALA A 486 13.38 -55.38 14.24
CA ALA A 486 13.74 -56.44 13.31
C ALA A 486 15.15 -56.99 13.59
N ARG A 487 16.13 -56.11 13.81
CA ARG A 487 17.51 -56.49 14.14
C ARG A 487 17.60 -57.27 15.45
N ILE A 488 16.94 -56.81 16.50
CA ILE A 488 16.90 -57.50 17.81
C ILE A 488 16.18 -58.85 17.68
N ASN A 489 15.17 -58.96 16.81
CA ASN A 489 14.47 -60.21 16.58
C ASN A 489 15.35 -61.22 15.84
N ASP A 490 16.06 -60.80 14.79
CA ASP A 490 17.03 -61.64 14.08
C ASP A 490 18.15 -62.12 15.02
N GLU A 491 18.63 -61.24 15.89
CA GLU A 491 19.64 -61.58 16.90
C GLU A 491 19.10 -62.57 17.95
N ASN A 492 17.85 -62.40 18.40
CA ASN A 492 17.17 -63.36 19.26
C ASN A 492 17.00 -64.72 18.58
N ASP A 493 16.63 -64.75 17.31
CA ASP A 493 16.46 -66.00 16.56
C ASP A 493 17.82 -66.71 16.37
N ALA A 494 18.89 -65.96 16.10
CA ALA A 494 20.25 -66.50 16.05
C ALA A 494 20.71 -67.07 17.40
N LEU A 495 20.46 -66.35 18.50
CA LEU A 495 20.76 -66.83 19.86
C LEU A 495 19.93 -68.06 20.23
N ARG A 496 18.65 -68.10 19.83
CA ARG A 496 17.79 -69.28 20.01
C ARG A 496 18.32 -70.48 19.22
N GLN A 497 18.79 -70.26 17.99
CA GLN A 497 19.40 -71.29 17.17
C GLN A 497 20.70 -71.81 17.80
N GLN A 498 21.60 -70.92 18.25
CA GLN A 498 22.80 -71.32 19.00
C GLN A 498 22.45 -72.10 20.26
N SER A 499 21.42 -71.69 21.00
CA SER A 499 20.96 -72.41 22.20
C SER A 499 20.44 -73.81 21.85
N GLN A 500 19.71 -73.97 20.75
CA GLN A 500 19.26 -75.28 20.27
C GLN A 500 20.43 -76.16 19.82
N ASP A 501 21.39 -75.60 19.07
CA ASP A 501 22.54 -76.35 18.57
C ASP A 501 23.47 -76.78 19.72
N LEU A 502 23.70 -75.90 20.70
CA LEU A 502 24.41 -76.25 21.94
C LEU A 502 23.67 -77.34 22.73
N LYS A 503 22.33 -77.27 22.84
CA LYS A 503 21.55 -78.34 23.47
C LYS A 503 21.69 -79.67 22.74
N LYS A 504 21.58 -79.68 21.42
CA LYS A 504 21.79 -80.89 20.60
C LYS A 504 23.19 -81.46 20.79
N ALA A 505 24.23 -80.62 20.73
CA ALA A 505 25.60 -81.05 20.95
C ALA A 505 25.79 -81.65 22.36
N LEU A 506 25.13 -81.08 23.37
CA LEU A 506 25.15 -81.60 24.75
C LEU A 506 24.44 -82.96 24.88
N GLU A 507 23.38 -83.21 24.09
CA GLU A 507 22.68 -84.49 24.02
C GLU A 507 23.46 -85.56 23.24
N THR A 508 24.19 -85.17 22.19
CA THR A 508 24.96 -86.11 21.35
C THR A 508 26.34 -86.43 21.93
N LEU A 509 26.97 -85.52 22.67
CA LEU A 509 28.30 -85.72 23.26
C LEU A 509 28.42 -87.02 24.10
N PRO A 510 27.47 -87.34 25.01
CA PRO A 510 27.51 -88.57 25.78
C PRO A 510 27.48 -89.82 24.90
N GLN A 511 26.67 -89.81 23.84
CA GLN A 511 26.57 -90.94 22.90
C GLN A 511 27.84 -91.09 22.07
N GLU A 512 28.45 -89.99 21.64
CA GLU A 512 29.70 -89.98 20.87
C GLU A 512 30.89 -90.46 21.73
N ILE A 513 30.95 -90.03 23.00
CA ILE A 513 31.94 -90.50 23.98
C ILE A 513 31.73 -91.99 24.26
N GLU A 514 30.49 -92.43 24.48
CA GLU A 514 30.16 -93.84 24.72
C GLU A 514 30.54 -94.73 23.52
N ALA A 515 30.27 -94.26 22.29
CA ALA A 515 30.66 -94.95 21.06
C ALA A 515 32.20 -95.06 20.93
N ARG A 516 32.94 -93.97 21.19
CA ARG A 516 34.41 -93.99 21.17
C ARG A 516 35.01 -94.93 22.22
N VAL A 517 34.49 -94.91 23.44
CA VAL A 517 34.95 -95.79 24.52
C VAL A 517 34.67 -97.26 24.17
N LYS A 518 33.53 -97.54 23.53
CA LYS A 518 33.17 -98.88 23.08
C LYS A 518 34.11 -99.40 21.98
N GLU A 519 34.47 -98.55 21.02
CA GLU A 519 35.44 -98.86 19.97
C GLU A 519 36.84 -99.12 20.56
N GLU A 520 37.31 -98.25 21.46
CA GLU A 520 38.59 -98.47 22.18
C GLU A 520 38.57 -99.78 23.00
N MET A 521 37.42 -100.13 23.60
CA MET A 521 37.26 -101.38 24.35
C MET A 521 37.26 -102.62 23.44
N GLU A 522 36.65 -102.58 22.25
CA GLU A 522 36.72 -103.68 21.27
C GLU A 522 38.16 -103.93 20.78
N ILE A 523 38.92 -102.86 20.55
CA ILE A 523 40.34 -102.94 20.19
C ILE A 523 41.14 -103.60 21.34
N LEU A 524 40.84 -103.27 22.59
CA LEU A 524 41.48 -103.90 23.75
C LEU A 524 41.12 -105.38 23.89
N VAL A 525 39.85 -105.76 23.69
CA VAL A 525 39.37 -107.14 23.76
C VAL A 525 40.04 -108.02 22.72
N THR A 526 40.12 -107.57 21.47
CA THR A 526 40.80 -108.29 20.39
C THR A 526 42.29 -108.47 20.65
N LYS A 527 42.95 -107.46 21.20
CA LYS A 527 44.37 -107.53 21.57
C LYS A 527 44.63 -108.49 22.74
N ASN A 528 43.73 -108.55 23.72
CA ASN A 528 43.80 -109.50 24.82
C ASN A 528 43.59 -110.95 24.35
N ALA A 529 42.63 -111.18 23.45
CA ALA A 529 42.41 -112.51 22.87
C ALA A 529 43.65 -113.03 22.12
N ALA A 530 44.34 -112.16 21.36
CA ALA A 530 45.58 -112.52 20.68
C ALA A 530 46.72 -112.87 21.66
N LEU A 531 46.81 -112.16 22.80
CA LEU A 531 47.78 -112.48 23.86
C LEU A 531 47.50 -113.83 24.52
N VAL A 532 46.23 -114.15 24.79
CA VAL A 532 45.83 -115.46 25.35
C VAL A 532 46.21 -116.59 24.39
N GLN A 533 45.96 -116.42 23.09
CA GLN A 533 46.31 -117.42 22.08
C GLN A 533 47.82 -117.64 21.97
N ARG A 534 48.62 -116.58 22.11
CA ARG A 534 50.08 -116.65 22.15
C ARG A 534 50.61 -117.37 23.41
N ASN A 535 49.99 -117.13 24.56
CA ASN A 535 50.35 -117.80 25.81
C ASN A 535 50.05 -119.31 25.75
N SER A 536 48.90 -119.71 25.20
CA SER A 536 48.56 -121.13 25.00
C SER A 536 49.56 -121.85 24.08
N ALA A 537 49.99 -121.22 22.98
CA ALA A 537 50.98 -121.80 22.08
C ALA A 537 52.36 -122.01 22.73
N LEU A 538 52.74 -121.14 23.67
CA LEU A 538 53.97 -121.28 24.45
C LEU A 538 53.86 -122.42 25.48
N GLU A 539 52.70 -122.61 26.10
CA GLU A 539 52.43 -123.74 27.00
C GLU A 539 52.52 -125.09 26.26
N ASP A 540 51.96 -125.18 25.04
CA ASP A 540 52.05 -126.39 24.21
C ASP A 540 53.50 -126.72 23.79
N GLN A 541 54.32 -125.70 23.52
CA GLN A 541 55.75 -125.90 23.24
C GLN A 541 56.53 -126.41 24.44
N MET A 542 56.18 -125.96 25.66
CA MET A 542 56.82 -126.50 26.87
C MET A 542 56.46 -127.97 27.10
N ALA A 543 55.19 -128.34 26.92
CA ALA A 543 54.74 -129.73 27.06
C ALA A 543 55.40 -130.69 26.04
N TYR A 544 55.68 -130.22 24.82
CA TYR A 544 56.40 -131.00 23.82
C TYR A 544 57.87 -131.26 24.21
N MET A 545 58.57 -130.24 24.73
CA MET A 545 59.95 -130.38 25.16
C MET A 545 60.09 -131.31 26.39
N GLU A 546 59.13 -131.26 27.33
CA GLU A 546 59.13 -132.14 28.50
C GLU A 546 59.01 -133.63 28.12
N ASN A 547 58.14 -133.96 27.16
CA ASN A 547 57.99 -135.33 26.67
C ASN A 547 59.24 -135.83 25.92
N MET A 548 59.92 -134.96 25.18
CA MET A 548 61.15 -135.33 24.46
C MET A 548 62.31 -135.65 25.42
N VAL A 549 62.41 -134.92 26.54
CA VAL A 549 63.39 -135.20 27.61
C VAL A 549 63.09 -136.53 28.30
N ALA A 550 61.81 -136.83 28.55
CA ALA A 550 61.40 -138.12 29.12
C ALA A 550 61.82 -139.29 28.22
N ASP A 551 61.61 -139.18 26.90
CA ASP A 551 61.88 -140.25 25.94
C ASP A 551 63.39 -140.55 25.77
N ILE A 552 64.23 -139.51 25.81
CA ILE A 552 65.70 -139.65 25.79
C ILE A 552 66.21 -140.34 27.06
N LYS A 553 65.58 -140.08 28.21
CA LYS A 553 65.95 -140.68 29.49
C LYS A 553 65.69 -142.19 29.52
N THR A 554 64.58 -142.63 28.91
CA THR A 554 64.23 -144.05 28.77
C THR A 554 65.23 -144.79 27.88
N LYS A 555 65.55 -144.22 26.69
CA LYS A 555 66.52 -144.79 25.75
C LYS A 555 67.95 -144.86 26.31
N TYR A 556 68.34 -143.89 27.13
CA TYR A 556 69.63 -143.92 27.83
C TYR A 556 69.70 -145.05 28.86
N SER A 557 68.61 -145.33 29.57
CA SER A 557 68.56 -146.41 30.55
C SER A 557 68.66 -147.81 29.92
N GLU A 558 68.05 -148.02 28.75
CA GLU A 558 68.14 -149.28 27.99
C GLU A 558 69.57 -149.50 27.46
N SER A 559 70.24 -148.45 26.99
CA SER A 559 71.62 -148.52 26.50
C SER A 559 72.65 -148.82 27.60
N GLU A 560 72.40 -148.44 28.85
CA GLU A 560 73.28 -148.76 29.99
C GLU A 560 73.18 -150.22 30.41
N ILE A 561 71.96 -150.77 30.41
CA ILE A 561 71.71 -152.18 30.74
C ILE A 561 72.41 -153.11 29.72
N ASP A 562 72.39 -152.74 28.44
CA ASP A 562 73.10 -153.49 27.39
C ASP A 562 74.62 -153.42 27.55
N ARG A 563 75.16 -152.25 27.92
CA ARG A 563 76.60 -152.06 28.20
C ARG A 563 77.08 -152.92 29.36
N GLU A 564 76.27 -153.04 30.40
CA GLU A 564 76.59 -153.83 31.60
C GLU A 564 76.54 -155.33 31.32
N SER A 565 75.57 -155.79 30.51
CA SER A 565 75.49 -157.19 30.05
C SER A 565 76.68 -157.60 29.17
N LEU A 566 77.17 -156.69 28.32
CA LEU A 566 78.33 -156.90 27.46
C LEU A 566 79.64 -156.91 28.25
N ARG A 567 79.76 -156.09 29.31
CA ARG A 567 80.92 -156.14 30.23
C ARG A 567 81.00 -157.45 31.00
N GLN A 568 79.87 -158.01 31.41
CA GLN A 568 79.82 -159.28 32.14
C GLN A 568 80.22 -160.46 31.25
N ARG A 569 79.76 -160.48 29.98
CA ARG A 569 80.22 -161.45 28.96
C ARG A 569 81.71 -161.35 28.61
N LEU A 570 82.29 -160.14 28.67
CA LEU A 570 83.71 -159.92 28.42
C LEU A 570 84.60 -160.37 29.60
N SER A 571 84.08 -160.29 30.84
CA SER A 571 84.74 -160.82 32.04
C SER A 571 84.87 -162.35 32.00
N ASP A 572 83.81 -163.05 31.60
CA ASP A 572 83.78 -164.52 31.58
C ASP A 572 84.68 -165.12 30.48
N LEU A 573 84.87 -164.38 29.37
CA LEU A 573 85.81 -164.75 28.30
C LEU A 573 87.29 -164.51 28.67
N LYS A 574 87.58 -163.58 29.60
CA LYS A 574 88.95 -163.31 30.08
C LYS A 574 89.46 -164.33 31.10
N ARG A 575 88.59 -165.22 31.61
CA ARG A 575 88.97 -166.30 32.56
C ARG A 575 89.32 -167.63 31.88
N LEU A 576 89.28 -167.68 30.54
CA LEU A 576 89.47 -168.90 29.74
C LEU A 576 90.73 -168.90 28.86
N VAL A 577 91.52 -167.82 28.87
CA VAL A 577 92.80 -167.73 28.14
C VAL A 577 93.80 -166.91 28.96
N ASP A 578 94.26 -167.51 30.07
CA ASP A 578 95.66 -167.63 30.53
C ASP A 578 95.71 -168.26 31.93
#